data_AF-A0A7V4HI21-F1
#
_entry.id   AF-A0A7V4HI21-F1
#
_cell.length_a   1.000
_cell.length_b   1.000
_cell.length_c   1.000
_cell.angle_alpha   90.00
_cell.angle_beta   90.00
_cell.angle_gamma   90.00
#
_symmetry.space_group_name_H-M   'P 1'
#
loop_
_entity.id
_entity.type
_entity.pdbx_description
1 polymer ?
#
loop_
_entity_poly.entity_id
_entity_poly.type
_entity_poly.pdbx_seq_one_letter_code
_entity_poly.pdbx_strand_id
1 'polypeptide(L)'
;MLSDGAFRLFAYLSLQADRRTGCLVATHKDLAAALGKSKRIVATYGAELEAKGVCKVHSGKNQFTATVYEISDAYWPYHRIQARSEAPQIQAFVDSVRECYERLGCTSGKLDASGIELARQFYRRAIPVGVVQDALLLGACRKFESWFNGGSCEPIRSMAYFKPLIAEIQAHPLPDGYSHYLKGRLRRLAESWQRAGLGGKKP
;
A
#
# COMPACT_ATOMS: atom_id res chain seq x y z
N MET A 1 26.86 16.23 18.88
CA MET A 1 25.94 17.21 18.24
C MET A 1 26.26 17.35 16.76
N LEU A 2 25.26 17.51 15.89
CA LEU A 2 25.45 17.71 14.44
C LEU A 2 25.93 19.12 14.11
N SER A 3 26.69 19.28 13.01
CA SER A 3 26.94 20.59 12.40
C SER A 3 25.64 21.17 11.83
N ASP A 4 25.55 22.50 11.70
CA ASP A 4 24.39 23.17 11.09
C ASP A 4 24.09 22.62 9.68
N GLY A 5 25.15 22.34 8.92
CA GLY A 5 25.05 21.75 7.59
C GLY A 5 24.51 20.31 7.59
N ALA A 6 25.01 19.45 8.48
CA ALA A 6 24.51 18.08 8.61
C ALA A 6 23.06 18.04 9.13
N PHE A 7 22.70 18.95 10.04
CA PHE A 7 21.32 19.10 10.50
C PHE A 7 20.37 19.52 9.37
N ARG A 8 20.76 20.48 8.52
CA ARG A 8 19.97 20.87 7.35
C ARG A 8 19.80 19.74 6.35
N LEU A 9 20.84 18.95 6.11
CA LEU A 9 20.74 17.74 5.28
C LEU A 9 19.75 16.75 5.91
N PHE A 10 19.87 16.46 7.21
CA PHE A 10 18.93 15.60 7.93
C PHE A 10 17.47 16.09 7.84
N ALA A 11 17.22 17.39 8.05
CA ALA A 11 15.89 17.97 7.94
C ALA A 11 15.32 17.82 6.53
N TYR A 12 16.15 18.05 5.50
CA TYR A 12 15.75 17.84 4.11
C TYR A 12 15.44 16.36 3.82
N LEU A 13 16.32 15.44 4.24
CA LEU A 13 16.10 14.00 4.11
C LEU A 13 14.79 13.59 4.79
N SER A 14 14.51 14.13 5.98
CA SER A 14 13.29 13.84 6.74
C SER A 14 12.00 14.24 6.03
N LEU A 15 12.05 15.33 5.26
CA LEU A 15 10.91 15.83 4.50
C LEU A 15 10.67 15.07 3.19
N GLN A 16 11.74 14.56 2.57
CA GLN A 16 11.69 13.95 1.23
C GLN A 16 11.68 12.41 1.26
N ALA A 17 12.17 11.79 2.33
CA ALA A 17 12.21 10.34 2.45
C ALA A 17 10.80 9.74 2.51
N ASP A 18 10.66 8.52 2.01
CA ASP A 18 9.41 7.77 2.07
C ASP A 18 8.98 7.62 3.54
N ARG A 19 7.74 8.05 3.85
CA ARG A 19 7.21 8.09 5.22
C ARG A 19 7.23 6.75 5.93
N ARG A 20 7.12 5.65 5.17
CA ARG A 20 7.02 4.27 5.67
C ARG A 20 8.39 3.66 5.91
N THR A 21 9.37 3.96 5.05
CA THR A 21 10.69 3.32 5.08
C THR A 21 11.80 4.24 5.61
N GLY A 22 11.57 5.54 5.73
CA GLY A 22 12.60 6.52 6.10
C GLY A 22 13.78 6.57 5.13
N CYS A 23 13.59 6.06 3.90
CA CYS A 23 14.61 6.02 2.86
C CYS A 23 14.41 7.14 1.83
N LEU A 24 15.50 7.79 1.44
CA LEU A 24 15.58 8.67 0.29
C LEU A 24 16.68 8.18 -0.65
N VAL A 25 16.36 8.09 -1.94
CA VAL A 25 17.33 7.85 -3.00
C VAL A 25 17.62 9.17 -3.68
N ALA A 26 18.84 9.68 -3.56
CA ALA A 26 19.22 10.97 -4.14
C ALA A 26 20.68 10.99 -4.60
N THR A 27 20.98 11.75 -5.66
CA THR A 27 22.38 11.99 -6.04
C THR A 27 22.95 13.15 -5.23
N HIS A 28 24.28 13.19 -5.07
CA HIS A 28 24.94 14.35 -4.47
C HIS A 28 24.72 15.64 -5.26
N LYS A 29 24.42 15.55 -6.57
CA LYS A 29 24.09 16.72 -7.40
C LYS A 29 22.75 17.32 -6.98
N ASP A 30 21.74 16.50 -6.77
CA ASP A 30 20.38 16.95 -6.43
C ASP A 30 20.34 17.54 -5.03
N LEU A 31 21.00 16.87 -4.07
CA LEU A 31 21.15 17.37 -2.71
C LEU A 31 21.95 18.69 -2.64
N ALA A 32 23.01 18.81 -3.45
CA ALA A 32 23.79 20.04 -3.56
C ALA A 32 22.94 21.21 -4.05
N ALA A 33 22.12 20.98 -5.08
CA ALA A 33 21.20 21.98 -5.61
C ALA A 33 20.12 22.37 -4.58
N ALA A 34 19.50 21.38 -3.92
CA ALA A 34 18.45 21.61 -2.94
C ALA A 34 18.93 22.37 -1.68
N LEU A 35 20.17 22.13 -1.25
CA LEU A 35 20.75 22.75 -0.05
C LEU A 35 21.57 24.03 -0.35
N GLY A 36 21.77 24.38 -1.63
CA GLY A 36 22.64 25.47 -2.03
C GLY A 36 24.10 25.26 -1.59
N LYS A 37 24.60 24.02 -1.67
CA LYS A 37 25.95 23.61 -1.24
C LYS A 37 26.70 22.89 -2.35
N SER A 38 28.00 22.68 -2.17
CA SER A 38 28.79 21.86 -3.11
C SER A 38 28.60 20.36 -2.86
N LYS A 39 28.76 19.54 -3.90
CA LYS A 39 28.69 18.07 -3.80
C LYS A 39 29.64 17.49 -2.75
N ARG A 40 30.84 18.07 -2.63
CA ARG A 40 31.87 17.67 -1.65
C ARG A 40 31.37 17.89 -0.23
N ILE A 41 30.73 19.03 0.03
CA ILE A 41 30.18 19.37 1.34
C ILE A 41 28.98 18.47 1.70
N VAL A 42 28.11 18.15 0.72
CA VAL A 42 27.02 17.18 0.92
C VAL A 42 27.57 15.80 1.30
N ALA A 43 28.64 15.34 0.64
CA ALA A 43 29.29 14.09 1.00
C ALA A 43 29.85 14.11 2.44
N THR A 44 30.48 15.22 2.85
CA THR A 44 30.92 15.41 4.24
C THR A 44 29.76 15.34 5.23
N TYR A 45 28.63 15.98 4.94
CA TYR A 45 27.44 15.91 5.80
C TYR A 45 26.84 14.51 5.86
N GLY A 46 26.80 13.79 4.74
CA GLY A 46 26.38 12.38 4.70
C GLY A 46 27.24 11.50 5.60
N ALA A 47 28.57 11.63 5.51
CA ALA A 47 29.51 10.90 6.37
C ALA A 47 29.37 11.28 7.85
N GLU A 48 29.09 12.55 8.15
CA GLU A 48 28.83 13.00 9.52
C GLU A 48 27.54 12.39 10.10
N LEU A 49 26.47 12.33 9.31
CA LEU A 49 25.20 11.71 9.70
C LEU A 49 25.36 10.21 9.94
N GLU A 50 26.16 9.54 9.11
CA GLU A 50 26.49 8.12 9.27
C GLU A 50 27.33 7.84 10.51
N ALA A 51 28.41 8.60 10.72
CA ALA A 51 29.27 8.46 11.89
C ALA A 51 28.52 8.68 13.22
N LYS A 52 27.44 9.46 13.21
CA LYS A 52 26.60 9.72 14.38
C LYS A 52 25.39 8.79 14.50
N GLY A 53 25.26 7.81 13.60
CA GLY A 53 24.15 6.86 13.60
C GLY A 53 22.79 7.47 13.29
N VAL A 54 22.75 8.69 12.74
CA VAL A 54 21.50 9.39 12.38
C VAL A 54 20.94 8.82 11.07
N CYS A 55 21.82 8.48 10.12
CA CYS A 55 21.45 7.82 8.87
C CYS A 55 22.38 6.63 8.60
N LYS A 56 21.90 5.62 7.88
CA LYS A 56 22.73 4.68 7.12
C LYS A 56 22.87 5.19 5.70
N VAL A 57 24.10 5.25 5.18
CA VAL A 57 24.37 5.85 3.87
C VAL A 57 24.94 4.81 2.92
N HIS A 58 24.11 4.31 2.01
CA HIS A 58 24.54 3.39 0.96
C HIS A 58 24.95 4.19 -0.26
N SER A 59 26.23 4.55 -0.30
CA SER A 59 26.83 5.31 -1.41
C SER A 59 26.74 4.54 -2.73
N GLY A 60 26.29 5.21 -3.78
CA GLY A 60 26.36 4.69 -5.14
C GLY A 60 27.82 4.50 -5.57
N LYS A 61 28.08 3.53 -6.47
CA LYS A 61 29.45 3.17 -6.92
C LYS A 61 30.23 4.33 -7.57
N ASN A 62 29.56 5.40 -7.98
CA ASN A 62 30.16 6.60 -8.56
C ASN A 62 29.26 7.83 -8.33
N GLN A 63 29.76 9.01 -8.68
CA GLN A 63 29.07 10.31 -8.50
C GLN A 63 27.76 10.48 -9.29
N PHE A 64 27.45 9.56 -10.20
CA PHE A 64 26.24 9.55 -11.02
C PHE A 64 25.22 8.51 -10.53
N THR A 65 25.64 7.59 -9.65
CA THR A 65 24.78 6.59 -9.04
C THR A 65 24.14 7.20 -7.80
N ALA A 66 22.83 7.04 -7.66
CA ALA A 66 22.12 7.58 -6.50
C ALA A 66 22.60 6.92 -5.20
N THR A 67 22.75 7.74 -4.17
CA THR A 67 23.04 7.31 -2.81
C THR A 67 21.71 7.08 -2.09
N VAL A 68 21.61 5.99 -1.33
CA VAL A 68 20.44 5.74 -0.49
C VAL A 68 20.76 6.20 0.93
N TYR A 69 19.93 7.11 1.44
CA TYR A 69 19.97 7.57 2.81
C TYR A 69 18.79 6.96 3.57
N GLU A 70 19.05 6.13 4.56
CA GLU A 70 18.03 5.59 5.46
C GLU A 70 18.19 6.28 6.83
N ILE A 71 17.21 7.07 7.26
CA ILE A 71 17.25 7.69 8.60
C ILE A 71 17.01 6.60 9.66
N SER A 72 17.77 6.61 10.74
CA SER A 72 17.63 5.65 11.84
C SER A 72 16.33 5.89 12.64
N ASP A 73 15.76 4.82 13.21
CA ASP A 73 14.49 4.86 13.96
C ASP A 73 14.50 5.89 15.10
N ALA A 74 15.61 6.01 15.82
CA ALA A 74 15.75 6.95 16.93
C ALA A 74 15.60 8.43 16.52
N TYR A 75 15.75 8.74 15.23
CA TYR A 75 15.73 10.09 14.68
C TYR A 75 14.63 10.28 13.62
N TRP A 76 13.82 9.26 13.34
CA TRP A 76 12.76 9.37 12.34
C TRP A 76 11.54 10.09 12.94
N PRO A 77 11.15 11.27 12.40
CA PRO A 77 10.09 12.08 13.00
C PRO A 77 8.68 11.50 12.77
N TYR A 78 8.55 10.50 11.90
CA TYR A 78 7.28 9.84 11.60
C TYR A 78 7.26 8.41 12.18
N HIS A 79 6.07 7.84 12.34
CA HIS A 79 5.97 6.41 12.69
C HIS A 79 6.47 5.58 11.50
N ARG A 80 7.66 4.98 11.64
CA ARG A 80 8.08 3.93 10.72
C ARG A 80 7.06 2.82 10.84
N ILE A 81 6.34 2.53 9.77
CA ILE A 81 5.66 1.24 9.67
C ILE A 81 6.82 0.26 9.51
N GLN A 82 7.37 -0.20 10.64
CA GLN A 82 8.32 -1.29 10.61
C GLN A 82 7.67 -2.36 9.74
N ALA A 83 8.35 -2.75 8.66
CA ALA A 83 8.26 -4.12 8.21
C ALA A 83 8.87 -4.98 9.32
N ARG A 84 8.28 -4.94 10.53
CA ARG A 84 8.34 -6.04 11.46
C ARG A 84 7.89 -7.17 10.59
N SER A 85 8.77 -8.13 10.31
CA SER A 85 8.45 -9.28 9.48
C SER A 85 7.13 -9.79 10.01
N GLU A 86 6.05 -9.48 9.31
CA GLU A 86 4.71 -9.80 9.79
C GLU A 86 4.72 -11.31 9.86
N ALA A 87 4.19 -11.87 10.96
CA ALA A 87 4.11 -13.31 11.10
C ALA A 87 3.64 -13.88 9.75
N PRO A 88 4.35 -14.84 9.13
CA PRO A 88 4.09 -15.24 7.74
C PRO A 88 2.61 -15.53 7.44
N GLN A 89 1.85 -15.92 8.46
CA GLN A 89 0.41 -16.12 8.43
C GLN A 89 -0.40 -14.83 8.19
N ILE A 90 -0.04 -13.71 8.84
CA ILE A 90 -0.66 -12.39 8.60
C ILE A 90 -0.40 -11.97 7.16
N GLN A 91 0.85 -12.10 6.71
CA GLN A 91 1.24 -11.72 5.35
C GLN A 91 0.49 -12.57 4.31
N ALA A 92 0.45 -13.90 4.49
CA ALA A 92 -0.30 -14.81 3.63
C ALA A 92 -1.81 -14.47 3.60
N PHE A 93 -2.38 -14.10 4.74
CA PHE A 93 -3.78 -13.67 4.81
C PHE A 93 -4.01 -12.37 4.01
N VAL A 94 -3.17 -11.36 4.22
CA VAL A 94 -3.24 -10.07 3.51
C VAL A 94 -3.05 -10.27 2.02
N ASP A 95 -2.12 -11.13 1.61
CA ASP A 95 -1.85 -11.44 0.20
C ASP A 95 -3.04 -12.14 -0.46
N SER A 96 -3.67 -13.10 0.23
CA SER A 96 -4.88 -13.76 -0.25
C SER A 96 -6.06 -12.81 -0.40
N VAL A 97 -6.25 -11.88 0.55
CA VAL A 97 -7.27 -10.84 0.48
C VAL A 97 -6.99 -9.86 -0.66
N ARG A 98 -5.73 -9.43 -0.83
CA ARG A 98 -5.31 -8.55 -1.92
C ARG A 98 -5.59 -9.18 -3.27
N GLU A 99 -5.14 -10.43 -3.44
CA GLU A 99 -5.31 -11.19 -4.68
C GLU A 99 -6.79 -11.33 -5.06
N CYS A 100 -7.67 -11.59 -4.09
CA CYS A 100 -9.11 -11.63 -4.32
C CYS A 100 -9.69 -10.25 -4.68
N TYR A 101 -9.35 -9.21 -3.93
CA TYR A 101 -9.83 -7.83 -4.14
C TYR A 101 -9.45 -7.28 -5.52
N GLU A 102 -8.20 -7.48 -5.94
CA GLU A 102 -7.69 -6.96 -7.21
C GLU A 102 -8.28 -7.68 -8.44
N ARG A 103 -8.81 -8.89 -8.25
CA ARG A 103 -9.49 -9.67 -9.31
C ARG A 103 -10.95 -9.33 -9.51
N LEU A 104 -11.58 -8.54 -8.63
CA LEU A 104 -13.02 -8.29 -8.69
C LEU A 104 -13.45 -7.51 -9.93
N GLY A 105 -12.57 -6.70 -10.52
CA GLY A 105 -12.86 -5.92 -11.73
C GLY A 105 -13.84 -4.75 -11.55
N CYS A 106 -14.42 -4.59 -10.36
CA CYS A 106 -15.33 -3.50 -9.99
C CYS A 106 -14.75 -2.55 -8.92
N THR A 107 -13.44 -2.63 -8.63
CA THR A 107 -12.72 -1.82 -7.64
C THR A 107 -11.90 -0.73 -8.32
N SER A 108 -11.66 0.40 -7.63
CA SER A 108 -10.76 1.44 -8.14
C SER A 108 -9.31 1.11 -7.79
N GLY A 109 -8.63 0.38 -8.68
CA GLY A 109 -7.20 0.12 -8.54
C GLY A 109 -6.86 -0.98 -7.52
N LYS A 110 -5.63 -0.91 -7.01
CA LYS A 110 -5.03 -1.91 -6.11
C LYS A 110 -5.46 -1.72 -4.66
N LEU A 111 -5.24 -2.75 -3.83
CA LEU A 111 -5.47 -2.64 -2.40
C LEU A 111 -4.50 -1.62 -1.78
N ASP A 112 -5.04 -0.51 -1.27
CA ASP A 112 -4.26 0.59 -0.71
C ASP A 112 -3.79 0.31 0.75
N ALA A 113 -3.02 1.25 1.32
CA ALA A 113 -2.49 1.10 2.68
C ALA A 113 -3.59 0.94 3.74
N SER A 114 -4.71 1.66 3.58
CA SER A 114 -5.88 1.56 4.45
C SER A 114 -6.54 0.17 4.35
N GLY A 115 -6.70 -0.35 3.14
CA GLY A 115 -7.22 -1.69 2.89
C GLY A 115 -6.31 -2.81 3.40
N ILE A 116 -4.99 -2.65 3.31
CA ILE A 116 -4.02 -3.57 3.90
C ILE A 116 -4.16 -3.59 5.43
N GLU A 117 -4.24 -2.43 6.07
CA GLU A 117 -4.41 -2.35 7.52
C GLU A 117 -5.74 -2.97 7.96
N LEU A 118 -6.79 -2.78 7.17
CA LEU A 118 -8.08 -3.41 7.42
C LEU A 118 -8.02 -4.94 7.28
N ALA A 119 -7.30 -5.47 6.29
CA ALA A 119 -7.07 -6.91 6.17
C ALA A 119 -6.32 -7.48 7.39
N ARG A 120 -5.32 -6.75 7.92
CA ARG A 120 -4.63 -7.12 9.17
C ARG A 120 -5.56 -7.08 10.37
N GLN A 121 -6.48 -6.12 10.44
CA GLN A 121 -7.50 -6.09 11.48
C GLN A 121 -8.41 -7.31 11.41
N PHE A 122 -8.79 -7.77 10.21
CA PHE A 122 -9.58 -8.99 10.05
C PHE A 122 -8.83 -10.23 10.55
N TYR A 123 -7.54 -10.35 10.20
CA TYR A 123 -6.70 -11.42 10.73
C TYR A 123 -6.61 -11.38 12.27
N ARG A 124 -6.35 -10.21 12.85
CA ARG A 124 -6.28 -10.04 14.33
C ARG A 124 -7.59 -10.38 15.03
N ARG A 125 -8.72 -10.23 14.34
CA ARG A 125 -10.06 -10.62 14.82
C ARG A 125 -10.39 -12.09 14.56
N ALA A 126 -9.42 -12.88 14.09
CA ALA A 126 -9.59 -14.29 13.73
C ALA A 126 -10.72 -14.54 12.71
N ILE A 127 -10.95 -13.59 11.80
CA ILE A 127 -11.93 -13.78 10.72
C ILE A 127 -11.31 -14.73 9.68
N PRO A 128 -11.97 -15.85 9.33
CA PRO A 128 -11.45 -16.77 8.33
C PRO A 128 -11.28 -16.10 6.97
N VAL A 129 -10.19 -16.41 6.26
CA VAL A 129 -9.92 -15.81 4.94
C VAL A 129 -11.06 -16.09 3.95
N GLY A 130 -11.67 -17.27 4.03
CA GLY A 130 -12.84 -17.64 3.22
C GLY A 130 -14.03 -16.71 3.40
N VAL A 131 -14.32 -16.28 4.65
CA VAL A 131 -15.40 -15.32 4.93
C VAL A 131 -15.11 -13.96 4.28
N VAL A 132 -13.86 -13.51 4.32
CA VAL A 132 -13.47 -12.25 3.65
C VAL A 132 -13.60 -12.38 2.14
N GLN A 133 -13.13 -13.49 1.55
CA GLN A 133 -13.24 -13.76 0.11
C GLN A 133 -14.70 -13.85 -0.35
N ASP A 134 -15.56 -14.50 0.43
CA ASP A 134 -16.98 -14.62 0.14
C ASP A 134 -17.68 -13.26 0.19
N ALA A 135 -17.34 -12.42 1.17
CA ALA A 135 -17.83 -11.04 1.24
C ALA A 135 -17.38 -10.21 0.03
N LEU A 136 -16.12 -10.37 -0.40
CA LEU A 136 -15.57 -9.71 -1.59
C LEU A 136 -16.34 -10.11 -2.86
N LEU A 137 -16.58 -11.41 -3.05
CA LEU A 137 -17.32 -11.95 -4.18
C LEU A 137 -18.78 -11.49 -4.18
N LEU A 138 -19.48 -11.60 -3.04
CA LEU A 138 -20.86 -11.18 -2.89
C LEU A 138 -21.03 -9.68 -3.17
N GLY A 139 -20.16 -8.85 -2.59
CA GLY A 139 -20.17 -7.41 -2.80
C GLY A 139 -19.92 -7.02 -4.26
N ALA A 140 -19.00 -7.72 -4.94
CA ALA A 140 -18.76 -7.50 -6.35
C ALA A 140 -19.97 -7.88 -7.22
N CYS A 141 -20.61 -9.03 -6.97
CA CYS A 141 -21.85 -9.40 -7.67
C CYS A 141 -22.95 -8.34 -7.47
N ARG A 142 -23.20 -7.91 -6.23
CA ARG A 142 -24.16 -6.84 -5.92
C ARG A 142 -23.83 -5.54 -6.65
N LYS A 143 -22.54 -5.21 -6.77
CA LYS A 143 -22.10 -3.99 -7.46
C LYS A 143 -22.34 -4.04 -8.95
N PHE A 144 -21.98 -5.14 -9.62
CA PHE A 144 -22.28 -5.32 -11.04
C PHE A 144 -23.78 -5.30 -11.33
N GLU A 145 -24.59 -5.94 -10.49
CA GLU A 145 -26.04 -5.91 -10.64
C GLU A 145 -26.61 -4.51 -10.48
N SER A 146 -26.12 -3.75 -9.51
CA SER A 146 -26.46 -2.33 -9.37
C SER A 146 -26.14 -1.54 -10.64
N TRP A 147 -25.00 -1.82 -11.30
CA TRP A 147 -24.64 -1.16 -12.56
C TRP A 147 -25.57 -1.54 -13.71
N PHE A 148 -25.93 -2.81 -13.86
CA PHE A 148 -26.87 -3.26 -14.88
C PHE A 148 -28.29 -2.71 -14.65
N ASN A 149 -28.69 -2.48 -13.40
CA ASN A 149 -30.01 -1.96 -13.04
C ASN A 149 -30.08 -0.42 -13.04
N GLY A 150 -29.17 0.26 -13.75
CA GLY A 150 -29.18 1.73 -13.88
C GLY A 150 -28.65 2.50 -12.66
N GLY A 151 -28.02 1.81 -11.72
CA GLY A 151 -27.36 2.44 -10.57
C GLY A 151 -26.05 3.15 -10.94
N SER A 152 -25.48 3.86 -9.96
CA SER A 152 -24.21 4.56 -10.13
C SER A 152 -23.08 3.57 -10.50
N CYS A 153 -22.50 3.80 -11.68
CA CYS A 153 -21.37 3.05 -12.25
C CYS A 153 -20.03 3.35 -11.56
N GLU A 154 -20.03 4.00 -10.40
CA GLU A 154 -18.80 4.26 -9.66
C GLU A 154 -18.17 2.97 -9.12
N PRO A 155 -16.86 2.78 -9.27
CA PRO A 155 -16.15 1.63 -8.72
C PRO A 155 -16.11 1.64 -7.18
N ILE A 156 -15.92 0.46 -6.59
CA ILE A 156 -15.69 0.32 -5.14
C ILE A 156 -14.32 0.95 -4.81
N ARG A 157 -14.33 2.04 -4.04
CA ARG A 157 -13.11 2.82 -3.75
C ARG A 157 -12.29 2.35 -2.56
N SER A 158 -12.84 1.48 -1.72
CA SER A 158 -12.18 1.08 -0.47
C SER A 158 -12.60 -0.31 0.00
N MET A 159 -11.68 -1.02 0.63
CA MET A 159 -11.94 -2.27 1.35
C MET A 159 -13.00 -2.10 2.46
N ALA A 160 -13.19 -0.89 2.99
CA ALA A 160 -14.20 -0.60 4.00
C ALA A 160 -15.64 -0.93 3.53
N TYR A 161 -15.89 -0.91 2.22
CA TYR A 161 -17.16 -1.32 1.61
C TYR A 161 -17.60 -2.72 2.03
N PHE A 162 -16.64 -3.62 2.26
CA PHE A 162 -16.92 -5.03 2.56
C PHE A 162 -17.14 -5.33 4.04
N LYS A 163 -16.88 -4.38 4.96
CA LYS A 163 -17.15 -4.56 6.40
C LYS A 163 -18.58 -5.04 6.71
N PRO A 164 -19.65 -4.40 6.19
CA PRO A 164 -21.01 -4.87 6.45
C PRO A 164 -21.28 -6.26 5.86
N LEU A 165 -20.69 -6.59 4.70
CA LEU A 165 -20.84 -7.89 4.05
C LEU A 165 -20.15 -9.01 4.83
N ILE A 166 -18.98 -8.72 5.41
CA ILE A 166 -18.30 -9.64 6.32
C ILE A 166 -19.17 -9.89 7.55
N ALA A 167 -19.72 -8.84 8.15
CA ALA A 167 -20.63 -8.99 9.29
C ALA A 167 -21.90 -9.77 8.93
N GLU A 168 -22.46 -9.56 7.73
CA GLU A 168 -23.61 -10.29 7.20
C GLU A 168 -23.32 -11.79 7.10
N ILE A 169 -22.18 -12.18 6.51
CA ILE A 169 -21.78 -13.59 6.34
C ILE A 169 -21.41 -14.24 7.67
N GLN A 170 -20.82 -13.49 8.61
CA GLN A 170 -20.55 -14.01 9.95
C GLN A 170 -21.84 -14.31 10.73
N ALA A 171 -22.88 -13.48 10.56
CA ALA A 171 -24.17 -13.69 11.19
C ALA A 171 -24.99 -14.77 10.47
N HIS A 172 -24.91 -14.82 9.15
CA HIS A 172 -25.65 -15.76 8.29
C HIS A 172 -24.67 -16.36 7.27
N PRO A 173 -24.01 -17.48 7.63
CA PRO A 173 -23.07 -18.15 6.74
C PRO A 173 -23.73 -18.52 5.41
N LEU A 174 -22.97 -18.36 4.33
CA LEU A 174 -23.42 -18.78 3.01
C LEU A 174 -23.58 -20.31 2.98
N PRO A 175 -24.52 -20.85 2.20
CA PRO A 175 -24.64 -22.29 2.01
C PRO A 175 -23.34 -22.89 1.47
N ASP A 176 -23.10 -24.16 1.79
CA ASP A 176 -21.91 -24.87 1.32
C ASP A 176 -21.81 -24.84 -0.22
N GLY A 177 -20.61 -24.53 -0.72
CA GLY A 177 -20.34 -24.42 -2.16
C GLY A 177 -20.89 -23.18 -2.85
N TYR A 178 -21.62 -22.30 -2.15
CA TYR A 178 -22.17 -21.07 -2.73
C TYR A 178 -21.08 -20.11 -3.24
N SER A 179 -19.90 -20.14 -2.61
CA SER A 179 -18.73 -19.37 -3.06
C SER A 179 -18.28 -19.74 -4.49
N HIS A 180 -18.39 -21.00 -4.89
CA HIS A 180 -18.11 -21.45 -6.27
C HIS A 180 -19.12 -20.86 -7.25
N TYR A 181 -20.40 -20.85 -6.87
CA TYR A 181 -21.45 -20.20 -7.65
C TYR A 181 -21.18 -18.70 -7.81
N LEU A 182 -20.81 -18.00 -6.73
CA LEU A 182 -20.48 -16.56 -6.76
C LEU A 182 -19.30 -16.27 -7.70
N LYS A 183 -18.23 -17.07 -7.67
CA LYS A 183 -17.09 -16.94 -8.60
C LYS A 183 -17.54 -17.04 -10.06
N GLY A 184 -18.36 -18.06 -10.37
CA GLY A 184 -18.90 -18.24 -11.72
C GLY A 184 -19.84 -17.10 -12.15
N ARG A 185 -20.69 -16.61 -11.25
CA ARG A 185 -21.59 -15.47 -11.49
C ARG A 185 -20.80 -14.19 -11.73
N LEU A 186 -19.81 -13.90 -10.90
CA LEU A 186 -18.96 -12.72 -11.03
C LEU A 186 -18.23 -12.69 -12.37
N ARG A 187 -17.65 -13.82 -12.80
CA ARG A 187 -16.98 -13.92 -14.11
C ARG A 187 -17.93 -13.55 -15.25
N ARG A 188 -19.15 -14.11 -15.26
CA ARG A 188 -20.16 -13.79 -16.29
C ARG A 188 -20.58 -12.33 -16.26
N LEU A 189 -20.77 -11.74 -15.08
CA LEU A 189 -21.15 -10.33 -14.93
C LEU A 189 -20.04 -9.40 -15.43
N ALA A 190 -18.79 -9.68 -15.08
CA ALA A 190 -17.65 -8.89 -15.53
C ALA A 190 -17.46 -8.96 -17.06
N GLU A 191 -17.58 -10.15 -17.66
CA GLU A 191 -17.53 -10.32 -19.12
C GLU A 191 -18.66 -9.59 -19.84
N SER A 192 -19.89 -9.67 -19.32
CA SER A 192 -21.04 -8.95 -19.88
C SER A 192 -20.86 -7.44 -19.76
N TRP A 193 -20.29 -6.95 -18.67
CA TRP A 193 -20.03 -5.53 -18.46
C TRP A 193 -18.98 -5.00 -19.44
N GLN A 194 -17.92 -5.77 -19.69
CA GLN A 194 -16.92 -5.43 -20.70
C GLN A 194 -17.51 -5.41 -22.12
N ARG A 195 -18.36 -6.38 -22.47
CA ARG A 195 -19.05 -6.45 -23.77
C ARG A 195 -20.06 -5.33 -23.99
N ALA A 196 -20.71 -4.84 -22.94
CA ALA A 196 -21.68 -3.76 -23.02
C ALA A 196 -21.06 -2.37 -23.33
N GLY A 197 -19.72 -2.25 -23.42
CA GLY A 197 -19.04 -1.00 -23.79
C GLY A 197 -19.13 0.13 -22.74
N LEU A 198 -19.78 -0.12 -21.60
CA LEU A 198 -19.96 0.85 -20.50
C LEU A 198 -18.71 1.01 -19.60
N GLY A 199 -17.61 0.29 -19.92
CA GLY A 199 -16.33 0.34 -19.20
C GLY A 199 -15.35 1.43 -19.67
N GLY A 200 -15.76 2.29 -20.61
CA GLY A 200 -14.93 3.33 -21.22
C GLY A 200 -14.81 4.62 -20.40
N LYS A 201 -14.38 4.54 -19.14
CA LYS A 201 -13.68 5.62 -18.43
C LYS A 201 -13.02 5.04 -17.19
N LYS A 202 -11.82 4.46 -17.39
CA LYS A 202 -10.83 4.41 -16.31
C LYS A 202 -10.54 5.88 -15.90
N PRO A 203 -10.58 6.23 -14.60
CA PRO A 203 -9.98 7.48 -14.14
C PRO A 203 -8.48 7.49 -14.43
#